data_AF-A0A2T5C1G0-F1
#
_entry.id   AF-A0A2T5C1G0-F1
#
_cell.length_a   1.000
_cell.length_b   1.000
_cell.length_c   1.000
_cell.angle_alpha   90.00
_cell.angle_beta   90.00
_cell.angle_gamma   90.00
#
_symmetry.space_group_name_H-M   'P 1'
#
loop_
_entity.id
_entity.type
_entity.pdbx_description
1 polymer ?
#
loop_
_entity_poly.entity_id
_entity_poly.type
_entity_poly.pdbx_seq_one_letter_code
_entity_poly.pdbx_strand_id
1 'polypeptide(L)'
;MVFVETMTWCYVEIVICKIVEIFRQLKYFGVALLLSSSSPRGVCMIYVYVNSRYADVLLMLAEAYTRTGQVAKAAPQVHRVRNRALLTDKLSEMIQYSEDEMMQEIRRQRNLEFAREGLHFYDLRRWGLLESTIKNAKQLGYQNYTSKWSALAFFNQIIDFL
;
A
#
# COMPACT_ATOMS: atom_id res chain seq x y z
N MET A 1 16.62 24.06 -10.42
CA MET A 1 15.21 23.65 -10.26
C MET A 1 15.12 22.33 -9.48
N VAL A 2 15.67 22.27 -8.25
CA VAL A 2 15.79 21.04 -7.43
C VAL A 2 15.15 21.23 -6.04
N PHE A 3 14.44 22.34 -5.81
CA PHE A 3 14.01 22.75 -4.47
C PHE A 3 12.54 22.39 -4.15
N VAL A 4 11.75 21.97 -5.14
CA VAL A 4 10.31 21.69 -4.97
C VAL A 4 10.04 20.21 -4.64
N GLU A 5 10.99 19.31 -4.92
CA GLU A 5 10.87 17.88 -4.64
C GLU A 5 11.31 17.47 -3.23
N THR A 6 11.82 18.35 -2.37
CA THR A 6 12.20 18.01 -0.99
C THR A 6 11.18 18.50 0.05
N MET A 7 10.44 19.58 -0.24
CA MET A 7 9.44 20.15 0.67
C MET A 7 8.16 19.31 0.79
N THR A 8 7.72 18.64 -0.27
CA THR A 8 6.56 17.75 -0.25
C THR A 8 6.80 16.51 0.63
N TRP A 9 8.04 16.03 0.73
CA TRP A 9 8.35 14.81 1.48
C TRP A 9 8.58 15.06 2.98
N CYS A 10 9.14 16.22 3.36
CA CYS A 10 9.23 16.62 4.78
C CYS A 10 7.84 16.78 5.42
N TYR A 11 6.87 17.35 4.71
CA TYR A 11 5.49 17.46 5.21
C TYR A 11 4.82 16.08 5.36
N VAL A 12 5.06 15.16 4.42
CA VAL A 12 4.56 13.78 4.48
C VAL A 12 5.15 13.05 5.70
N GLU A 13 6.45 13.19 5.98
CA GLU A 13 7.06 12.57 7.16
C GLU A 13 6.48 13.11 8.48
N ILE A 14 6.27 14.42 8.62
CA ILE A 14 5.72 15.03 9.84
C ILE A 14 4.26 14.62 10.05
N VAL A 15 3.46 14.61 8.99
CA VAL A 15 2.03 14.23 9.05
C VAL A 15 1.89 12.74 9.37
N ILE A 16 2.67 11.86 8.74
CA ILE A 16 2.64 10.42 9.03
C ILE A 16 3.13 10.14 10.45
N CYS A 17 4.21 10.78 10.93
CA CYS A 17 4.70 10.59 12.30
C CYS A 17 3.63 10.96 13.35
N LYS A 18 2.91 12.08 13.17
CA LYS A 18 1.82 12.47 14.07
C LYS A 18 0.62 11.50 13.99
N ILE A 19 0.31 11.00 12.80
CA ILE A 19 -0.74 9.98 12.61
C ILE A 19 -0.37 8.68 13.33
N VAL A 20 0.88 8.22 13.26
CA VAL A 20 1.37 7.00 13.96
C VAL A 20 1.17 7.12 15.47
N GLU A 21 1.46 8.28 16.06
CA GLU A 21 1.27 8.51 17.50
C GLU A 21 -0.21 8.53 17.90
N ILE A 22 -1.09 9.06 17.03
CA ILE A 22 -2.55 9.04 17.22
C ILE A 22 -3.10 7.60 17.14
N PHE A 23 -2.63 6.79 16.18
CA PHE A 23 -3.04 5.38 16.05
C PHE A 23 -2.49 4.49 17.16
N ARG A 24 -1.38 4.85 17.81
CA ARG A 24 -0.89 4.14 19.00
C ARG A 24 -1.89 4.21 20.17
N GLN A 25 -2.68 5.27 20.25
CA GLN A 25 -3.64 5.53 21.33
C GLN A 25 -5.07 5.07 20.99
N LEU A 26 -5.41 4.91 19.71
CA LEU A 26 -6.76 4.54 19.26
C LEU A 26 -6.71 3.21 18.50
N LYS A 27 -7.14 2.13 19.15
CA LYS A 27 -7.17 0.79 18.54
C LYS A 27 -8.06 0.71 17.29
N TYR A 28 -9.00 1.64 17.10
CA TYR A 28 -9.85 1.75 15.92
C TYR A 28 -10.24 3.22 15.65
N PHE A 29 -9.86 3.77 14.51
CA PHE A 29 -10.39 5.06 14.02
C PHE A 29 -11.65 4.77 13.20
N GLY A 30 -12.80 5.22 13.68
CA GLY A 30 -14.08 5.16 12.94
C GLY A 30 -14.92 3.90 13.18
N VAL A 31 -15.44 3.72 14.40
CA VAL A 31 -16.67 2.95 14.61
C VAL A 31 -17.84 3.90 14.36
N ALA A 32 -18.34 3.97 13.13
CA ALA A 32 -19.64 4.60 12.86
C ALA A 32 -20.73 3.61 13.24
N LEU A 33 -21.16 3.66 14.50
CA LEU A 33 -22.30 2.92 15.02
C LEU A 33 -23.60 3.54 14.46
N LEU A 34 -24.01 3.17 13.25
CA LEU A 34 -25.38 3.42 12.80
C LEU A 34 -26.27 2.30 13.33
N LEU A 35 -26.78 2.46 14.55
CA LEU A 35 -27.86 1.65 15.09
C LEU A 35 -29.15 2.00 14.33
N SER A 36 -29.44 1.33 13.21
CA SER A 36 -30.84 1.20 12.77
C SER A 36 -31.44 -0.01 13.48
N SER A 37 -32.24 0.28 14.50
CA SER A 37 -33.04 -0.71 15.21
C SER A 37 -34.10 -1.31 14.28
N SER A 38 -34.02 -2.60 13.95
CA SER A 38 -35.17 -3.53 13.90
C SER A 38 -34.84 -4.88 13.22
N SER A 39 -34.59 -5.94 14.00
CA SER A 39 -35.11 -7.29 13.72
C SER A 39 -34.80 -8.24 14.90
N PRO A 40 -35.78 -8.96 15.48
CA PRO A 40 -35.56 -9.91 16.57
C PRO A 40 -35.04 -11.29 16.11
N ARG A 41 -34.88 -11.51 14.80
CA ARG A 41 -34.42 -12.79 14.22
C ARG A 41 -33.51 -12.52 13.04
N GLY A 42 -32.24 -12.30 13.31
CA GLY A 42 -31.26 -12.09 12.26
C GLY A 42 -29.92 -11.81 12.89
N VAL A 43 -28.91 -12.61 12.53
CA VAL A 43 -27.52 -12.33 12.85
C VAL A 43 -27.25 -10.88 12.48
N CYS A 44 -27.03 -10.03 13.48
CA CYS A 44 -26.66 -8.64 13.27
C CYS A 44 -25.24 -8.69 12.68
N MET A 45 -25.16 -8.70 11.35
CA MET A 45 -23.90 -8.68 10.64
C MET A 45 -23.36 -7.26 10.77
N ILE A 46 -22.62 -7.03 11.85
CA ILE A 46 -21.92 -5.77 12.09
C ILE A 46 -20.80 -5.71 11.05
N TYR A 47 -21.05 -5.04 9.92
CA TYR A 47 -20.01 -4.68 8.97
C TYR A 47 -19.23 -3.51 9.56
N VAL A 48 -18.19 -3.80 10.34
CA VAL A 48 -17.20 -2.78 10.71
C VAL A 48 -16.39 -2.46 9.45
N TYR A 49 -16.77 -1.40 8.76
CA TYR A 49 -15.97 -0.84 7.67
C TYR A 49 -14.75 -0.12 8.27
N VAL A 50 -13.63 -0.83 8.40
CA VAL A 50 -12.36 -0.23 8.87
C VAL A 50 -11.66 0.42 7.67
N ASN A 51 -11.78 1.74 7.55
CA ASN A 51 -11.20 2.50 6.43
C ASN A 51 -9.66 2.62 6.47
N SER A 52 -9.02 2.40 7.61
CA SER A 52 -7.55 2.33 7.73
C SER A 52 -7.15 1.55 8.99
N ARG A 53 -6.44 0.43 8.82
CA ARG A 53 -5.91 -0.37 9.94
C ARG A 53 -4.53 0.15 10.35
N TYR A 54 -4.14 -0.03 11.62
CA TYR A 54 -2.80 0.35 12.09
C TYR A 54 -1.66 -0.30 11.28
N ALA A 55 -1.89 -1.50 10.74
CA ALA A 55 -0.94 -2.16 9.85
C ALA A 55 -0.65 -1.36 8.57
N ASP A 56 -1.64 -0.64 8.03
CA ASP A 56 -1.47 0.19 6.83
C ASP A 56 -0.56 1.39 7.12
N VAL A 57 -0.78 2.05 8.26
CA VAL A 57 0.06 3.16 8.73
C VAL A 57 1.52 2.72 8.92
N LEU A 58 1.76 1.54 9.52
CA LEU A 58 3.10 1.00 9.69
C LEU A 58 3.81 0.73 8.36
N LEU A 59 3.09 0.15 7.39
CA LEU A 59 3.66 -0.18 6.08
C LEU A 59 3.85 1.06 5.21
N MET A 60 2.98 2.07 5.31
CA MET A 60 3.17 3.38 4.67
C MET A 60 4.38 4.11 5.25
N LEU A 61 4.56 4.08 6.57
CA LEU A 61 5.74 4.66 7.23
C LEU A 61 7.03 3.96 6.79
N ALA A 62 7.01 2.62 6.68
CA ALA A 62 8.13 1.87 6.15
C ALA A 62 8.46 2.24 4.70
N GLU A 63 7.45 2.41 3.85
CA GLU A 63 7.62 2.86 2.45
C GLU A 63 8.26 4.25 2.41
N ALA A 64 7.76 5.19 3.22
CA ALA A 64 8.35 6.54 3.32
C ALA A 64 9.81 6.50 3.76
N TYR A 65 10.15 5.80 4.85
CA TYR A 65 11.53 5.68 5.31
C TYR A 65 12.45 5.04 4.28
N THR A 66 11.97 4.05 3.54
CA THR A 66 12.75 3.37 2.50
C THR A 66 13.08 4.36 1.38
N ARG A 67 12.10 5.14 0.92
CA ARG A 67 12.27 6.16 -0.13
C ARG A 67 13.13 7.35 0.30
N THR A 68 13.20 7.65 1.60
CA THR A 68 14.14 8.63 2.15
C THR A 68 15.54 8.04 2.41
N GLY A 69 15.79 6.78 2.03
CA GLY A 69 17.08 6.09 2.23
C GLY A 69 17.35 5.65 3.68
N GLN A 70 16.37 5.74 4.58
CA GLN A 70 16.47 5.39 6.00
C GLN A 70 16.00 3.96 6.27
N VAL A 71 16.60 2.97 5.59
CA VAL A 71 16.18 1.55 5.63
C VAL A 71 16.20 0.96 7.05
N ALA A 72 17.18 1.35 7.88
CA ALA A 72 17.28 0.91 9.27
C ALA A 72 16.05 1.29 10.13
N LYS A 73 15.36 2.39 9.80
CA LYS A 73 14.11 2.79 10.48
C LYS A 73 12.87 2.11 9.89
N ALA A 74 12.92 1.66 8.64
CA ALA A 74 11.83 0.95 7.98
C ALA A 74 11.71 -0.50 8.50
N ALA A 75 12.83 -1.21 8.65
CA ALA A 75 12.90 -2.60 9.10
C ALA A 75 12.05 -2.90 10.36
N PRO A 76 12.14 -2.14 11.48
CA PRO A 76 11.34 -2.42 12.67
C PRO A 76 9.82 -2.24 12.44
N GLN A 77 9.39 -1.37 11.53
CA GLN A 77 7.96 -1.17 11.26
C GLN A 77 7.37 -2.36 10.51
N VAL A 78 8.09 -2.87 9.50
CA VAL A 78 7.70 -4.08 8.77
C VAL A 78 7.73 -5.30 9.70
N HIS A 79 8.74 -5.41 10.55
CA HIS A 79 8.88 -6.49 11.52
C HIS A 79 7.71 -6.53 12.52
N ARG A 80 7.16 -5.39 12.96
CA ARG A 80 5.95 -5.35 13.82
C ARG A 80 4.75 -6.05 13.18
N VAL A 81 4.53 -5.83 11.88
CA VAL A 81 3.44 -6.47 11.13
C VAL A 81 3.70 -7.98 11.01
N ARG A 82 4.94 -8.36 10.72
CA ARG A 82 5.37 -9.77 10.61
C ARG A 82 5.24 -10.53 11.94
N ASN A 83 5.63 -9.93 13.05
CA ASN A 83 5.55 -10.54 14.38
C ASN A 83 4.10 -10.79 14.80
N ARG A 84 3.21 -9.86 14.50
CA ARG A 84 1.78 -10.04 14.77
C ARG A 84 1.21 -11.21 13.95
N ALA A 85 1.75 -11.47 12.77
CA ALA A 85 1.41 -12.64 11.94
C ALA A 85 2.20 -13.92 12.31
N LEU A 86 3.01 -13.90 13.38
CA LEU A 86 3.85 -15.02 13.85
C LEU A 86 4.77 -15.60 12.76
N LEU A 87 5.26 -14.75 11.85
CA LEU A 87 6.22 -15.13 10.83
C LEU A 87 7.63 -15.23 11.42
N THR A 88 8.52 -15.97 10.74
CA THR A 88 9.93 -16.06 11.10
C THR A 88 10.56 -14.67 11.17
N ASP A 89 11.32 -14.46 12.25
CA ASP A 89 12.07 -13.24 12.45
C ASP A 89 13.12 -13.08 11.34
N LYS A 90 13.12 -11.89 10.75
CA LYS A 90 14.03 -11.46 9.68
C LYS A 90 14.56 -10.05 9.92
N LEU A 91 14.45 -9.54 11.16
CA LEU A 91 14.81 -8.16 11.47
C LEU A 91 16.28 -7.87 11.14
N SER A 92 17.19 -8.77 11.51
CA SER A 92 18.63 -8.64 11.26
C SER A 92 18.97 -8.59 9.77
N GLU A 93 18.32 -9.42 8.95
CA GLU A 93 18.46 -9.41 7.49
C GLU A 93 17.94 -8.10 6.90
N MET A 94 16.74 -7.69 7.29
CA MET A 94 16.04 -6.52 6.75
C MET A 94 16.77 -5.20 7.02
N ILE A 95 17.54 -5.09 8.10
CA ILE A 95 18.35 -3.89 8.37
C ILE A 95 19.45 -3.70 7.31
N GLN A 96 19.91 -4.79 6.70
CA GLN A 96 20.99 -4.77 5.70
C GLN A 96 20.50 -4.69 4.25
N TYR A 97 19.18 -4.66 4.04
CA TYR A 97 18.62 -4.60 2.69
C TYR A 97 18.96 -3.29 1.99
N SER A 98 19.14 -3.38 0.68
CA SER A 98 19.09 -2.23 -0.20
C SER A 98 17.68 -1.61 -0.24
N GLU A 99 17.57 -0.38 -0.73
CA GLU A 99 16.28 0.30 -0.89
C GLU A 99 15.30 -0.56 -1.71
N ASP A 100 15.77 -1.15 -2.81
CA ASP A 100 14.95 -1.96 -3.70
C ASP A 100 14.48 -3.26 -3.05
N GLU A 101 15.35 -3.94 -2.31
CA GLU A 101 15.01 -5.16 -1.57
C GLU A 101 13.99 -4.86 -0.47
N MET A 102 14.16 -3.77 0.27
CA MET A 102 13.20 -3.33 1.28
C MET A 102 11.85 -2.98 0.63
N MET A 103 11.84 -2.27 -0.50
CA MET A 103 10.62 -1.98 -1.25
C MET A 103 9.94 -3.26 -1.75
N GLN A 104 10.69 -4.27 -2.21
CA GLN A 104 10.12 -5.58 -2.58
C GLN A 104 9.46 -6.27 -1.38
N GLU A 105 10.12 -6.28 -0.22
CA GLU A 105 9.55 -6.87 0.99
C GLU A 105 8.30 -6.12 1.48
N ILE A 106 8.30 -4.79 1.44
CA ILE A 106 7.12 -3.97 1.78
C ILE A 106 5.95 -4.31 0.84
N ARG A 107 6.20 -4.37 -0.48
CA ARG A 107 5.18 -4.77 -1.47
C ARG A 107 4.60 -6.15 -1.16
N ARG A 108 5.47 -7.10 -0.80
CA ARG A 108 5.06 -8.46 -0.44
C ARG A 108 4.20 -8.48 0.82
N GLN A 109 4.60 -7.75 1.88
CA GLN A 109 3.83 -7.66 3.11
C GLN A 109 2.46 -7.01 2.90
N ARG A 110 2.40 -5.92 2.13
CA ARG A 110 1.12 -5.27 1.78
C ARG A 110 0.18 -6.22 1.04
N ASN A 111 0.70 -7.02 0.11
CA ASN A 111 -0.13 -7.99 -0.61
C ASN A 111 -0.67 -9.10 0.29
N LEU A 112 0.15 -9.59 1.22
CA LEU A 112 -0.27 -10.61 2.18
C LEU A 112 -1.28 -10.07 3.21
N GLU A 113 -1.04 -8.87 3.72
CA GLU A 113 -1.82 -8.27 4.80
C GLU A 113 -3.20 -7.77 4.35
N PHE A 114 -3.28 -7.24 3.13
CA PHE A 114 -4.50 -6.63 2.56
C PHE A 114 -5.12 -7.49 1.46
N ALA A 115 -4.86 -8.80 1.49
CA ALA A 115 -5.47 -9.74 0.55
C ALA A 115 -7.00 -9.66 0.67
N ARG A 116 -7.67 -9.50 -0.49
CA ARG A 116 -9.14 -9.37 -0.60
C ARG A 116 -9.76 -8.09 0.00
N GLU A 117 -8.96 -7.08 0.33
CA GLU A 117 -9.45 -5.76 0.77
C GLU A 117 -9.52 -4.71 -0.37
N GLY A 118 -9.14 -5.09 -1.60
CA GLY A 118 -9.23 -4.23 -2.78
C GLY A 118 -8.09 -3.21 -2.95
N LEU A 119 -7.12 -3.16 -2.03
CA LEU A 119 -6.01 -2.21 -2.07
C LEU A 119 -4.93 -2.56 -3.12
N HIS A 120 -4.74 -3.85 -3.40
CA HIS A 120 -3.65 -4.34 -4.26
C HIS A 120 -3.62 -3.70 -5.66
N PHE A 121 -4.79 -3.50 -6.28
CA PHE A 121 -4.89 -2.87 -7.60
C PHE A 121 -4.37 -1.43 -7.59
N TYR A 122 -4.73 -0.65 -6.58
CA TYR A 122 -4.32 0.75 -6.45
C TYR A 122 -2.83 0.89 -6.16
N ASP A 123 -2.29 -0.01 -5.34
CA ASP A 123 -0.86 -0.09 -5.04
C ASP A 123 -0.03 -0.39 -6.30
N LEU A 124 -0.42 -1.41 -7.08
CA LEU A 124 0.24 -1.73 -8.34
C LEU A 124 0.20 -0.57 -9.35
N ARG A 125 -0.92 0.15 -9.41
CA ARG A 125 -1.06 1.33 -10.26
C ARG A 125 -0.14 2.47 -9.83
N ARG A 126 -0.02 2.74 -8.52
CA ARG A 126 0.87 3.77 -7.97
C ARG A 126 2.33 3.48 -8.29
N TRP A 127 2.74 2.22 -8.15
CA TRP A 127 4.13 1.80 -8.41
C TRP A 127 4.45 1.57 -9.89
N GLY A 128 3.48 1.70 -10.81
CA GLY A 128 3.69 1.45 -12.23
C GLY A 128 3.92 -0.02 -12.59
N LEU A 129 3.62 -0.96 -11.69
CA LEU A 129 3.82 -2.40 -11.85
C LEU A 129 2.54 -3.13 -12.32
N LEU A 130 1.45 -2.40 -12.50
CA LEU A 130 0.15 -2.97 -12.84
C LEU A 130 0.21 -3.76 -14.14
N GLU A 131 0.75 -3.16 -15.20
CA GLU A 131 0.83 -3.82 -16.50
C GLU A 131 1.61 -5.12 -16.41
N SER A 132 2.86 -5.06 -15.95
CA SER A 132 3.74 -6.23 -15.86
C SER A 132 3.14 -7.34 -15.00
N THR A 133 2.51 -6.99 -13.88
CA THR A 133 1.89 -7.96 -12.97
C THR A 133 0.69 -8.66 -13.60
N ILE A 134 -0.20 -7.92 -14.28
CA ILE A 134 -1.35 -8.51 -14.98
C ILE A 134 -0.86 -9.37 -16.16
N LYS A 135 0.15 -8.91 -16.93
CA LYS A 135 0.75 -9.72 -18.02
C LYS A 135 1.31 -11.05 -17.52
N ASN A 136 1.96 -11.03 -16.37
CA ASN A 136 2.58 -12.21 -15.77
C ASN A 136 1.56 -13.16 -15.12
N ALA A 137 0.40 -12.66 -14.67
CA ALA A 137 -0.58 -13.46 -13.95
C ALA A 137 -1.23 -14.58 -14.80
N LYS A 138 -1.21 -14.47 -16.13
CA LYS A 138 -1.78 -15.43 -17.10
C LYS A 138 -3.22 -15.89 -16.81
N GLN A 139 -3.96 -15.17 -15.95
CA GLN A 139 -5.36 -15.44 -15.64
C GLN A 139 -6.27 -14.94 -16.77
N LEU A 140 -7.45 -15.56 -16.88
CA LEU A 140 -8.47 -15.14 -17.85
C LEU A 140 -8.79 -13.65 -17.67
N GLY A 141 -8.92 -12.93 -18.79
CA GLY A 141 -9.17 -11.50 -18.81
C GLY A 141 -7.91 -10.62 -18.90
N TYR A 142 -6.70 -11.16 -18.75
CA TYR A 142 -5.46 -10.40 -19.01
C TYR A 142 -5.41 -9.85 -20.45
N GLN A 143 -5.90 -10.61 -21.43
CA GLN A 143 -5.95 -10.21 -22.83
C GLN A 143 -6.75 -8.93 -23.08
N ASN A 144 -7.66 -8.58 -22.16
CA ASN A 144 -8.49 -7.37 -22.25
C ASN A 144 -7.81 -6.15 -21.62
N TYR A 145 -6.64 -6.30 -21.00
CA TYR A 145 -5.90 -5.17 -20.45
C TYR A 145 -5.29 -4.34 -21.58
N THR A 146 -5.81 -3.13 -21.77
CA THR A 146 -5.23 -2.11 -22.63
C THR A 146 -4.41 -1.14 -21.80
N SER A 147 -3.24 -0.74 -22.30
CA SER A 147 -2.43 0.28 -21.63
C SER A 147 -3.15 1.63 -21.68
N LYS A 148 -2.90 2.50 -20.69
CA LYS A 148 -3.61 3.78 -20.48
C LYS A 148 -3.69 4.67 -21.74
N TRP A 149 -2.73 4.53 -22.65
CA TRP A 149 -2.61 5.35 -23.85
C TRP A 149 -2.60 4.54 -25.16
N SER A 150 -3.04 3.27 -25.14
CA SER A 150 -3.00 2.42 -26.34
C SER A 150 -3.78 3.01 -27.52
N ALA A 151 -4.85 3.76 -27.25
CA ALA A 151 -5.65 4.45 -28.28
C ALA A 151 -4.94 5.66 -28.92
N LEU A 152 -4.03 6.33 -28.20
CA LEU A 152 -3.26 7.47 -28.71
C LEU A 152 -1.96 7.05 -29.42
N ALA A 153 -1.43 5.87 -29.09
CA ALA A 153 -0.29 5.30 -29.83
C ALA A 153 -0.61 5.11 -31.33
N PHE A 154 -1.87 4.82 -31.66
CA PHE A 154 -2.35 4.74 -33.04
C PHE A 154 -2.31 6.10 -33.77
N PHE A 155 -2.56 7.20 -33.06
CA PHE A 155 -2.50 8.56 -33.61
C PHE A 155 -1.06 9.02 -33.86
N ASN A 156 -0.12 8.70 -32.97
CA ASN A 156 1.30 9.05 -33.18
C ASN A 156 1.89 8.26 -34.36
N GLN A 157 1.49 7.01 -34.53
CA GLN A 157 1.87 6.24 -35.72
C GLN A 157 1.38 6.91 -37.02
N ILE A 158 0.22 7.54 -37.04
CA ILE A 158 -0.29 8.24 -38.23
C ILE A 158 0.48 9.55 -38.51
N ILE A 159 0.93 10.27 -37.47
CA ILE A 159 1.73 11.49 -37.61
C ILE A 159 3.11 11.18 -38.18
N ASP A 160 3.72 10.04 -37.86
CA ASP A 160 5.01 9.62 -38.41
C ASP A 160 4.94 9.21 -39.90
N PHE A 161 3.73 9.07 -40.46
CA PHE A 161 3.48 8.79 -41.89
C PHE A 161 3.08 10.05 -42.70
N LEU A 162 2.98 11.22 -42.07
CA LEU A 162 2.72 12.52 -42.69
C LEU A 162 4.00 13.38 -42.71
#